data_AF-A0A2A5HLB6-F1
#
_entry.id   AF-A0A2A5HLB6-F1
#
_cell.length_a   1.000
_cell.length_b   1.000
_cell.length_c   1.000
_cell.angle_alpha   90.00
_cell.angle_beta   90.00
_cell.angle_gamma   90.00
#
_symmetry.space_group_name_H-M   'P 1'
#
loop_
_entity.id
_entity.type
_entity.pdbx_description
1 polymer ?
#
loop_
_entity_poly.entity_id
_entity_poly.type
_entity_poly.pdbx_seq_one_letter_code
_entity_poly.pdbx_strand_id
1 'polypeptide(L)'
;NLDALSKAQAAEINNFSQLLKSEKGDSLIATANLITGSGISDLDLLKQIGVMIDKAFSKHMQNPRNNDLGKELNALLRAHTSFGNNKSHDYLDRAVDRGKSSGVRNRALRLKNKVYWFKERNSTMQQADHYEASQHIMTHRYINLITSNNYSLRRWGLEELSRQENGEDIVFDTIRKILKKEMLQIRSNLHLDSLAWMCKTLARSDTENSRSLLTSIVKNRRVSKKLRKYAKIR
;
A
#
# COMPACT_ATOMS: atom_id res chain seq x y z
N ASN A 1 -22.62 8.11 6.62
CA ASN A 1 -21.22 7.75 6.32
C ASN A 1 -21.06 7.00 5.00
N LEU A 2 -21.85 5.96 4.71
CA LEU A 2 -21.73 5.20 3.44
C LEU A 2 -21.84 6.07 2.18
N ASP A 3 -22.88 6.91 2.07
CA ASP A 3 -23.07 7.81 0.92
C ASP A 3 -21.89 8.78 0.71
N ALA A 4 -21.38 9.37 1.80
CA ALA A 4 -20.23 10.26 1.75
C ALA A 4 -18.95 9.54 1.29
N LEU A 5 -18.71 8.33 1.80
CA LEU A 5 -17.57 7.50 1.36
C LEU A 5 -17.69 7.15 -0.13
N SER A 6 -18.86 6.74 -0.60
CA SER A 6 -19.09 6.43 -2.01
C SER A 6 -18.84 7.64 -2.91
N LYS A 7 -19.25 8.85 -2.50
CA LYS A 7 -18.95 10.10 -3.21
C LYS A 7 -17.44 10.38 -3.25
N ALA A 8 -16.74 10.22 -2.14
CA ALA A 8 -15.29 10.40 -2.07
C ALA A 8 -14.54 9.39 -2.96
N GLN A 9 -14.96 8.12 -2.96
CA GLN A 9 -14.42 7.08 -3.84
C GLN A 9 -14.64 7.42 -5.32
N ALA A 10 -15.85 7.86 -5.70
CA ALA A 10 -16.15 8.25 -7.07
C ALA A 10 -15.28 9.43 -7.53
N ALA A 11 -15.08 10.45 -6.67
CA ALA A 11 -14.19 11.57 -6.96
C ALA A 11 -12.74 11.11 -7.16
N GLU A 12 -12.24 10.20 -6.31
CA GLU A 12 -10.90 9.62 -6.42
C GLU A 12 -10.71 8.82 -7.73
N ILE A 13 -11.69 7.99 -8.10
CA ILE A 13 -11.70 7.23 -9.36
C ILE A 13 -11.67 8.16 -10.58
N ASN A 14 -12.46 9.23 -10.55
CA ASN A 14 -12.50 10.22 -11.62
C ASN A 14 -11.14 10.92 -11.76
N ASN A 15 -10.52 11.31 -10.66
CA ASN A 15 -9.19 11.91 -10.65
C ASN A 15 -8.15 10.95 -11.26
N PHE A 16 -8.09 9.69 -10.81
CA PHE A 16 -7.15 8.72 -11.39
C PHE A 16 -7.40 8.47 -12.89
N SER A 17 -8.67 8.44 -13.31
CA SER A 17 -9.01 8.30 -14.73
C SER A 17 -8.51 9.50 -15.56
N GLN A 18 -8.53 10.71 -15.00
CA GLN A 18 -7.98 11.90 -15.67
C GLN A 18 -6.45 11.85 -15.74
N LEU A 19 -5.77 11.54 -14.63
CA LEU A 19 -4.30 11.46 -14.56
C LEU A 19 -3.75 10.39 -15.51
N LEU A 20 -4.37 9.20 -15.56
CA LEU A 20 -3.94 8.13 -16.50
C LEU A 20 -4.01 8.55 -17.98
N LYS A 21 -4.89 9.50 -18.33
CA LYS A 21 -5.03 9.99 -19.71
C LYS A 21 -3.98 11.04 -20.05
N SER A 22 -3.57 11.86 -19.08
CA SER A 22 -2.67 12.99 -19.31
C SER A 22 -1.19 12.68 -19.06
N GLU A 23 -0.89 11.80 -18.11
CA GLU A 23 0.47 11.59 -17.61
C GLU A 23 1.28 10.56 -18.42
N LYS A 24 2.61 10.71 -18.36
CA LYS A 24 3.60 9.83 -19.01
C LYS A 24 4.85 9.70 -18.14
N GLY A 25 5.67 8.67 -18.37
CA GLY A 25 6.96 8.53 -17.71
C GLY A 25 6.83 8.51 -16.18
N ASP A 26 7.62 9.33 -15.50
CA ASP A 26 7.67 9.36 -14.04
C ASP A 26 6.35 9.76 -13.38
N SER A 27 5.58 10.68 -13.98
CA SER A 27 4.25 11.05 -13.48
C SER A 27 3.29 9.87 -13.56
N LEU A 28 3.27 9.15 -14.68
CA LEU A 28 2.44 7.96 -14.83
C LEU A 28 2.82 6.85 -13.84
N ILE A 29 4.11 6.70 -13.55
CA ILE A 29 4.60 5.80 -12.50
C ILE A 29 4.07 6.24 -11.13
N ALA A 30 4.11 7.53 -10.82
CA ALA A 30 3.57 8.06 -9.56
C ALA A 30 2.06 7.78 -9.44
N THR A 31 1.27 8.06 -10.48
CA THR A 31 -0.17 7.75 -10.50
C THR A 31 -0.46 6.27 -10.36
N ALA A 32 0.30 5.40 -11.05
CA ALA A 32 0.15 3.95 -10.89
C ALA A 32 0.45 3.49 -9.44
N ASN A 33 1.39 4.13 -8.77
CA ASN A 33 1.67 3.86 -7.35
C ASN A 33 0.54 4.36 -6.43
N LEU A 34 -0.03 5.54 -6.69
CA LEU A 34 -1.19 6.05 -5.94
C LEU A 34 -2.40 5.12 -6.09
N ILE A 35 -2.72 4.69 -7.32
CA ILE A 35 -3.77 3.69 -7.59
C ILE A 35 -3.48 2.39 -6.86
N THR A 36 -2.22 1.94 -6.86
CA THR A 36 -1.85 0.74 -6.10
C THR A 36 -2.15 0.91 -4.60
N GLY A 37 -1.89 2.09 -4.06
CA GLY A 37 -2.07 2.43 -2.65
C GLY A 37 -3.52 2.65 -2.21
N SER A 38 -4.45 2.91 -3.13
CA SER A 38 -5.83 3.34 -2.81
C SER A 38 -6.78 2.20 -2.43
N GLY A 39 -6.49 0.97 -2.84
CA GLY A 39 -7.37 -0.18 -2.61
C GLY A 39 -8.65 -0.16 -3.45
N ILE A 40 -8.71 0.66 -4.49
CA ILE A 40 -9.85 0.72 -5.43
C ILE A 40 -9.98 -0.61 -6.18
N SER A 41 -11.23 -0.98 -6.50
CA SER A 41 -11.57 -2.20 -7.28
C SER A 41 -12.53 -1.91 -8.45
N ASP A 42 -12.54 -0.66 -8.94
CA ASP A 42 -13.38 -0.20 -10.05
C ASP A 42 -13.01 -0.85 -11.40
N LEU A 43 -14.01 -1.40 -12.12
CA LEU A 43 -13.74 -2.18 -13.34
C LEU A 43 -13.38 -1.30 -14.56
N ASP A 44 -13.87 -0.07 -14.61
CA ASP A 44 -13.58 0.83 -15.72
C ASP A 44 -12.17 1.40 -15.61
N LEU A 45 -11.74 1.77 -14.40
CA LEU A 45 -10.37 2.17 -14.12
C LEU A 45 -9.40 0.99 -14.37
N LEU A 46 -9.77 -0.23 -13.98
CA LEU A 46 -8.99 -1.44 -14.29
C LEU A 46 -8.77 -1.59 -15.80
N LYS A 47 -9.83 -1.44 -16.61
CA LYS A 47 -9.77 -1.49 -18.07
C LYS A 47 -8.87 -0.41 -18.64
N GLN A 48 -8.94 0.82 -18.12
CA GLN A 48 -8.07 1.92 -18.52
C GLN A 48 -6.59 1.59 -18.27
N ILE A 49 -6.26 1.03 -17.11
CA ILE A 49 -4.88 0.59 -16.80
C ILE A 49 -4.44 -0.52 -17.74
N GLY A 50 -5.34 -1.46 -18.09
CA GLY A 50 -5.06 -2.52 -19.08
C GLY A 50 -4.59 -1.97 -20.43
N VAL A 51 -5.28 -0.94 -20.95
CA VAL A 51 -4.88 -0.23 -22.18
C VAL A 51 -3.49 0.39 -22.05
N MET A 52 -3.16 0.95 -20.87
CA MET A 52 -1.84 1.52 -20.62
C MET A 52 -0.75 0.45 -20.54
N ILE A 53 -1.04 -0.71 -19.94
CA ILE A 53 -0.14 -1.87 -19.93
C ILE A 53 0.16 -2.32 -21.36
N ASP A 54 -0.84 -2.42 -22.24
CA ASP A 54 -0.62 -2.83 -23.64
C ASP A 54 0.35 -1.89 -24.36
N LYS A 55 0.16 -0.58 -24.21
CA LYS A 55 1.06 0.45 -24.77
C LYS A 55 2.48 0.35 -24.19
N ALA A 56 2.61 0.29 -22.87
CA ALA A 56 3.90 0.22 -22.19
C ALA A 56 4.65 -1.08 -22.53
N PHE A 57 3.91 -2.20 -22.63
CA PHE A 57 4.45 -3.49 -23.01
C PHE A 57 5.02 -3.46 -24.42
N SER A 58 4.28 -2.95 -25.40
CA SER A 58 4.77 -2.84 -26.79
C SER A 58 6.03 -1.98 -26.89
N LYS A 59 6.07 -0.82 -26.21
CA LYS A 59 7.27 0.04 -26.16
C LYS A 59 8.46 -0.70 -25.54
N HIS A 60 8.25 -1.37 -24.41
CA HIS A 60 9.30 -2.14 -23.74
C HIS A 60 9.81 -3.29 -24.61
N MET A 61 8.95 -3.92 -25.39
CA MET A 61 9.35 -5.00 -26.31
C MET A 61 10.20 -4.51 -27.50
N GLN A 62 10.01 -3.26 -27.92
CA GLN A 62 10.83 -2.60 -28.94
C GLN A 62 12.19 -2.17 -28.37
N ASN A 63 12.25 -1.70 -27.12
CA ASN A 63 13.49 -1.28 -26.47
C ASN A 63 13.64 -1.90 -25.05
N PRO A 64 13.96 -3.19 -24.95
CA PRO A 64 13.92 -3.92 -23.68
C PRO A 64 15.06 -3.58 -22.71
N ARG A 65 16.09 -2.87 -23.19
CA ARG A 65 17.22 -2.38 -22.38
C ARG A 65 16.94 -1.01 -21.76
N ASN A 66 15.87 -0.33 -22.17
CA ASN A 66 15.46 0.92 -21.55
C ASN A 66 14.83 0.64 -20.17
N ASN A 67 15.54 1.01 -19.12
CA ASN A 67 15.12 0.77 -17.75
C ASN A 67 13.85 1.52 -17.36
N ASP A 68 13.61 2.70 -17.92
CA ASP A 68 12.45 3.53 -17.56
C ASP A 68 11.16 2.97 -18.15
N LEU A 69 11.20 2.43 -19.37
CA LEU A 69 10.09 1.65 -19.93
C LEU A 69 9.79 0.41 -19.07
N GLY A 70 10.82 -0.25 -18.57
CA GLY A 70 10.68 -1.37 -17.64
C GLY A 70 10.06 -0.95 -16.30
N LYS A 71 10.42 0.20 -15.75
CA LYS A 71 9.83 0.75 -14.52
C LYS A 71 8.35 1.11 -14.73
N GLU A 72 8.03 1.81 -15.82
CA GLU A 72 6.65 2.19 -16.19
C GLU A 72 5.76 0.95 -16.30
N LEU A 73 6.19 -0.05 -17.07
CA LEU A 73 5.45 -1.31 -17.21
C LEU A 73 5.27 -2.03 -15.85
N ASN A 74 6.31 -2.09 -15.03
CA ASN A 74 6.24 -2.72 -13.71
C ASN A 74 5.28 -2.00 -12.75
N ALA A 75 5.21 -0.67 -12.82
CA ALA A 75 4.28 0.14 -12.03
C ALA A 75 2.84 -0.13 -12.45
N LEU A 76 2.56 -0.13 -13.76
CA LEU A 76 1.23 -0.40 -14.31
C LEU A 76 0.76 -1.84 -14.03
N LEU A 77 1.64 -2.84 -14.19
CA LEU A 77 1.32 -4.24 -13.82
C LEU A 77 0.96 -4.36 -12.34
N ARG A 78 1.69 -3.66 -11.46
CA ARG A 78 1.41 -3.63 -10.02
C ARG A 78 0.04 -2.95 -9.76
N ALA A 79 -0.24 -1.83 -10.41
CA ALA A 79 -1.50 -1.11 -10.28
C ALA A 79 -2.68 -2.00 -10.69
N HIS A 80 -2.63 -2.65 -11.86
CA HIS A 80 -3.68 -3.55 -12.32
C HIS A 80 -3.88 -4.75 -11.38
N THR A 81 -2.78 -5.39 -10.95
CA THR A 81 -2.83 -6.50 -9.98
C THR A 81 -3.48 -6.08 -8.66
N SER A 82 -3.30 -4.81 -8.26
CA SER A 82 -3.80 -4.29 -6.99
C SER A 82 -5.32 -4.23 -6.86
N PHE A 83 -6.06 -4.38 -7.96
CA PHE A 83 -7.52 -4.49 -7.95
C PHE A 83 -7.99 -5.86 -7.44
N GLY A 84 -7.08 -6.83 -7.27
CA GLY A 84 -7.43 -8.18 -6.83
C GLY A 84 -8.32 -8.95 -7.81
N ASN A 85 -8.33 -8.53 -9.08
CA ASN A 85 -9.15 -9.11 -10.14
C ASN A 85 -8.35 -10.16 -10.93
N ASN A 86 -8.98 -11.31 -11.21
CA ASN A 86 -8.37 -12.44 -11.92
C ASN A 86 -7.93 -12.09 -13.35
N LYS A 87 -8.54 -11.09 -14.01
CA LYS A 87 -8.09 -10.58 -15.33
C LYS A 87 -6.65 -10.05 -15.31
N SER A 88 -6.11 -9.77 -14.13
CA SER A 88 -4.68 -9.42 -13.99
C SER A 88 -3.75 -10.56 -14.38
N HIS A 89 -4.19 -11.82 -14.25
CA HIS A 89 -3.36 -12.97 -14.61
C HIS A 89 -2.97 -12.95 -16.09
N ASP A 90 -3.87 -12.57 -17.00
CA ASP A 90 -3.58 -12.51 -18.43
C ASP A 90 -2.40 -11.58 -18.75
N TYR A 91 -2.39 -10.39 -18.14
CA TYR A 91 -1.28 -9.43 -18.29
C TYR A 91 0.01 -9.91 -17.63
N LEU A 92 -0.08 -10.56 -16.48
CA LEU A 92 1.07 -11.09 -15.75
C LEU A 92 1.70 -12.28 -16.48
N ASP A 93 0.91 -13.19 -17.00
CA ASP A 93 1.34 -14.37 -17.75
C ASP A 93 2.02 -13.93 -19.05
N ARG A 94 1.39 -13.01 -19.78
CA ARG A 94 2.02 -12.39 -20.95
C ARG A 94 3.36 -11.75 -20.62
N ALA A 95 3.48 -11.06 -19.49
CA ALA A 95 4.72 -10.43 -19.06
C ALA A 95 5.80 -11.44 -18.63
N VAL A 96 5.41 -12.56 -18.02
CA VAL A 96 6.32 -13.67 -17.68
C VAL A 96 6.82 -14.36 -18.95
N ASP A 97 5.91 -14.74 -19.85
CA ASP A 97 6.23 -15.59 -21.00
C ASP A 97 6.94 -14.82 -22.11
N ARG A 98 6.51 -13.59 -22.37
CA ARG A 98 6.96 -12.81 -23.53
C ARG A 98 7.85 -11.63 -23.16
N GLY A 99 7.95 -11.27 -21.88
CA GLY A 99 8.76 -10.12 -21.45
C GLY A 99 10.23 -10.32 -21.77
N LYS A 100 10.87 -9.37 -22.47
CA LYS A 100 12.28 -9.47 -22.87
C LYS A 100 13.28 -9.18 -21.74
N SER A 101 12.90 -8.44 -20.70
CA SER A 101 13.78 -8.16 -19.55
C SER A 101 13.46 -9.07 -18.35
N SER A 102 14.50 -9.56 -17.68
CA SER A 102 14.36 -10.38 -16.47
C SER A 102 13.66 -9.64 -15.34
N GLY A 103 13.88 -8.32 -15.22
CA GLY A 103 13.23 -7.47 -14.23
C GLY A 103 11.70 -7.49 -14.35
N VAL A 104 11.16 -7.38 -15.56
CA VAL A 104 9.72 -7.44 -15.83
C VAL A 104 9.16 -8.84 -15.56
N ARG A 105 9.80 -9.89 -16.07
CA ARG A 105 9.38 -11.28 -15.83
C ARG A 105 9.34 -11.62 -14.33
N ASN A 106 10.42 -11.32 -13.62
CA ASN A 106 10.54 -11.59 -12.18
C ASN A 106 9.52 -10.78 -11.37
N ARG A 107 9.22 -9.55 -11.79
CA ARG A 107 8.20 -8.73 -11.12
C ARG A 107 6.81 -9.30 -11.33
N ALA A 108 6.46 -9.66 -12.57
CA ALA A 108 5.17 -10.25 -12.90
C ALA A 108 4.94 -11.58 -12.15
N LEU A 109 5.95 -12.46 -12.11
CA LEU A 109 5.89 -13.72 -11.36
C LEU A 109 5.56 -13.49 -9.87
N ARG A 110 6.21 -12.52 -9.22
CA ARG A 110 5.92 -12.17 -7.82
C ARG A 110 4.52 -11.59 -7.60
N LEU A 111 3.96 -10.93 -8.61
CA LEU A 111 2.62 -10.33 -8.53
C LEU A 111 1.51 -11.37 -8.69
N LYS A 112 1.72 -12.46 -9.45
CA LYS A 112 0.73 -13.55 -9.61
C LYS A 112 0.24 -14.08 -8.26
N ASN A 113 1.15 -14.30 -7.33
CA ASN A 113 0.84 -14.83 -6.00
C ASN A 113 0.18 -13.80 -5.05
N LYS A 114 0.00 -12.55 -5.50
CA LYS A 114 -0.55 -11.46 -4.68
C LYS A 114 -1.96 -11.02 -5.05
N VAL A 115 -2.55 -11.53 -6.14
CA VAL A 115 -3.90 -11.12 -6.57
C VAL A 115 -4.92 -11.32 -5.44
N TYR A 116 -4.95 -12.50 -4.82
CA TYR A 116 -5.85 -12.78 -3.69
C TYR A 116 -5.57 -11.91 -2.47
N TRP A 117 -4.30 -11.67 -2.15
CA TRP A 117 -3.91 -10.79 -1.05
C TRP A 117 -4.40 -9.35 -1.28
N PHE A 118 -4.33 -8.85 -2.52
CA PHE A 118 -4.88 -7.54 -2.87
C PHE A 118 -6.41 -7.49 -2.74
N LYS A 119 -7.11 -8.57 -3.10
CA LYS A 119 -8.57 -8.66 -2.92
C LYS A 119 -8.96 -8.52 -1.44
N GLU A 120 -8.29 -9.24 -0.54
CA GLU A 120 -8.52 -9.13 0.92
C GLU A 120 -8.19 -7.72 1.44
N ARG A 121 -7.04 -7.18 1.03
CA ARG A 121 -6.62 -5.82 1.38
C ARG A 121 -7.67 -4.79 0.96
N ASN A 122 -8.14 -4.84 -0.28
CA ASN A 122 -9.12 -3.90 -0.81
C ASN A 122 -10.42 -3.98 -0.03
N SER A 123 -10.88 -5.19 0.26
CA SER A 123 -12.08 -5.39 1.09
C SER A 123 -11.94 -4.74 2.46
N THR A 124 -10.76 -4.82 3.09
CA THR A 124 -10.49 -4.17 4.39
C THR A 124 -10.45 -2.64 4.25
N MET A 125 -9.78 -2.14 3.21
CA MET A 125 -9.62 -0.70 3.00
C MET A 125 -10.94 0.01 2.72
N GLN A 126 -11.87 -0.61 1.97
CA GLN A 126 -13.12 0.04 1.58
C GLN A 126 -14.25 -0.10 2.62
N GLN A 127 -13.99 -0.67 3.81
CA GLN A 127 -14.95 -0.63 4.91
C GLN A 127 -15.18 0.81 5.34
N ALA A 128 -16.44 1.17 5.60
CA ALA A 128 -16.80 2.52 6.06
C ALA A 128 -16.46 2.77 7.53
N ASP A 129 -15.92 1.76 8.22
CA ASP A 129 -15.38 1.89 9.56
C ASP A 129 -14.33 3.01 9.59
N HIS A 130 -14.40 3.84 10.61
CA HIS A 130 -13.50 4.98 10.84
C HIS A 130 -13.51 6.07 9.75
N TYR A 131 -14.45 6.03 8.79
CA TYR A 131 -14.57 7.09 7.79
C TYR A 131 -15.20 8.36 8.37
N GLU A 132 -14.48 9.46 8.26
CA GLU A 132 -14.93 10.80 8.57
C GLU A 132 -14.80 11.69 7.33
N ALA A 133 -15.89 12.38 6.96
CA ALA A 133 -15.95 13.15 5.71
C ALA A 133 -14.99 14.36 5.69
N SER A 134 -14.57 14.84 6.86
CA SER A 134 -13.59 15.92 7.02
C SER A 134 -12.14 15.47 6.84
N GLN A 135 -11.88 14.16 6.83
CA GLN A 135 -10.54 13.59 6.73
C GLN A 135 -10.22 13.18 5.29
N HIS A 136 -8.94 13.01 4.99
CA HIS A 136 -8.52 12.44 3.73
C HIS A 136 -8.98 10.97 3.62
N ILE A 137 -9.39 10.53 2.43
CA ILE A 137 -9.91 9.17 2.22
C ILE A 137 -8.91 8.08 2.62
N MET A 138 -7.60 8.34 2.56
CA MET A 138 -6.59 7.37 2.99
C MET A 138 -6.53 7.16 4.51
N THR A 139 -7.03 8.10 5.32
CA THR A 139 -6.97 8.05 6.78
C THR A 139 -7.72 6.85 7.34
N HIS A 140 -9.00 6.69 6.99
CA HIS A 140 -9.77 5.52 7.41
C HIS A 140 -9.21 4.20 6.84
N ARG A 141 -8.73 4.21 5.58
CA ARG A 141 -8.10 3.03 4.96
C ARG A 141 -6.88 2.56 5.74
N TYR A 142 -6.02 3.48 6.18
CA TYR A 142 -4.88 3.14 7.03
C TYR A 142 -5.34 2.61 8.39
N ILE A 143 -6.32 3.24 9.03
CA ILE A 143 -6.87 2.77 10.31
C ILE A 143 -7.39 1.33 10.16
N ASN A 144 -8.21 1.05 9.14
CA ASN A 144 -8.75 -0.29 8.87
C ASN A 144 -7.64 -1.35 8.70
N LEU A 145 -6.61 -1.03 7.92
CA LEU A 145 -5.47 -1.93 7.74
C LEU A 145 -4.69 -2.16 9.04
N ILE A 146 -4.46 -1.09 9.82
CA ILE A 146 -3.66 -1.11 11.05
C ILE A 146 -4.41 -1.83 12.18
N THR A 147 -5.73 -1.78 12.22
CA THR A 147 -6.56 -2.45 13.23
C THR A 147 -6.92 -3.90 12.86
N SER A 148 -6.89 -4.26 11.57
CA SER A 148 -7.21 -5.61 11.05
C SER A 148 -6.51 -6.74 11.81
N ASN A 149 -7.18 -7.86 12.03
CA ASN A 149 -6.55 -9.05 12.65
C ASN A 149 -5.50 -9.72 11.75
N ASN A 150 -5.42 -9.34 10.47
CA ASN A 150 -4.38 -9.82 9.56
C ASN A 150 -3.10 -8.98 9.73
N TYR A 151 -2.12 -9.53 10.44
CA TYR A 151 -0.83 -8.87 10.69
C TYR A 151 -0.04 -8.52 9.41
N SER A 152 -0.28 -9.24 8.29
CA SER A 152 0.34 -8.88 7.00
C SER A 152 -0.23 -7.58 6.43
N LEU A 153 -1.54 -7.35 6.60
CA LEU A 153 -2.21 -6.11 6.20
C LEU A 153 -1.80 -4.95 7.11
N ARG A 154 -1.72 -5.18 8.43
CA ARG A 154 -1.21 -4.17 9.38
C ARG A 154 0.17 -3.68 8.95
N ARG A 155 1.09 -4.62 8.74
CA ARG A 155 2.45 -4.30 8.30
C ARG A 155 2.44 -3.52 6.99
N TRP A 156 1.69 -3.98 6.00
CA TRP A 156 1.65 -3.30 4.70
C TRP A 156 1.09 -1.88 4.80
N GLY A 157 0.02 -1.66 5.57
CA GLY A 157 -0.54 -0.33 5.82
C GLY A 157 0.48 0.62 6.45
N LEU A 158 1.25 0.14 7.42
CA LEU A 158 2.32 0.92 8.06
C LEU A 158 3.48 1.22 7.10
N GLU A 159 3.84 0.26 6.25
CA GLU A 159 4.85 0.47 5.21
C GLU A 159 4.40 1.54 4.20
N GLU A 160 3.13 1.50 3.78
CA GLU A 160 2.59 2.46 2.82
C GLU A 160 2.46 3.86 3.43
N LEU A 161 1.91 3.95 4.65
CA LEU A 161 1.86 5.19 5.43
C LEU A 161 3.25 5.84 5.56
N SER A 162 4.28 5.05 5.85
CA SER A 162 5.66 5.54 5.95
C SER A 162 6.27 5.98 4.61
N ARG A 163 5.79 5.49 3.47
CA ARG A 163 6.26 5.91 2.14
C ARG A 163 5.62 7.23 1.70
N GLN A 164 4.34 7.40 2.02
CA GLN A 164 3.56 8.55 1.60
C GLN A 164 3.75 9.77 2.52
N GLU A 165 4.21 9.55 3.76
CA GLU A 165 4.50 10.60 4.75
C GLU A 165 3.33 11.58 4.99
N ASN A 166 2.10 11.11 4.82
CA ASN A 166 0.88 11.91 4.82
C ASN A 166 -0.18 11.38 5.80
N GLY A 167 0.26 10.82 6.94
CA GLY A 167 -0.63 10.36 7.98
C GLY A 167 -1.26 11.51 8.76
N GLU A 168 -2.57 11.48 8.96
CA GLU A 168 -3.23 12.35 9.94
C GLU A 168 -3.01 11.83 11.37
N ASP A 169 -3.06 12.74 12.35
CA ASP A 169 -2.77 12.43 13.77
C ASP A 169 -3.56 11.24 14.31
N ILE A 170 -4.83 11.11 13.92
CA ILE A 170 -5.71 10.00 14.32
C ILE A 170 -5.14 8.62 13.95
N VAL A 171 -4.37 8.52 12.87
CA VAL A 171 -3.69 7.29 12.46
C VAL A 171 -2.57 6.97 13.46
N PHE A 172 -1.76 7.96 13.82
CA PHE A 172 -0.68 7.79 14.79
C PHE A 172 -1.21 7.49 16.20
N ASP A 173 -2.31 8.14 16.61
CA ASP A 173 -3.05 7.83 17.83
C ASP A 173 -3.46 6.36 17.89
N THR A 174 -4.00 5.85 16.77
CA THR A 174 -4.41 4.45 16.63
C THR A 174 -3.21 3.52 16.79
N ILE A 175 -2.08 3.84 16.14
CA ILE A 175 -0.83 3.08 16.26
C ILE A 175 -0.36 3.05 17.73
N ARG A 176 -0.34 4.20 18.42
CA ARG A 176 0.07 4.29 19.83
C ARG A 176 -0.81 3.44 20.75
N LYS A 177 -2.13 3.46 20.52
CA LYS A 177 -3.10 2.65 21.30
C LYS A 177 -2.84 1.16 21.14
N ILE A 178 -2.67 0.69 19.90
CA ILE A 178 -2.40 -0.73 19.62
C ILE A 178 -1.06 -1.15 20.23
N LEU A 179 -0.01 -0.35 20.04
CA LEU A 179 1.32 -0.66 20.55
C LEU A 179 1.32 -0.79 22.08
N LYS A 180 0.67 0.13 22.81
CA LYS A 180 0.52 0.04 24.28
C LYS A 180 -0.19 -1.24 24.71
N LYS A 181 -1.23 -1.64 23.98
CA LYS A 181 -2.04 -2.83 24.29
C LYS A 181 -1.28 -4.13 24.02
N GLU A 182 -0.53 -4.19 22.92
CA GLU A 182 -0.08 -5.47 22.35
C GLU A 182 1.43 -5.73 22.51
N MET A 183 2.26 -4.72 22.86
CA MET A 183 3.73 -4.86 22.90
C MET A 183 4.28 -5.94 23.85
N LEU A 184 3.50 -6.40 24.82
CA LEU A 184 3.85 -7.48 25.76
C LEU A 184 3.16 -8.82 25.44
N GLN A 185 2.29 -8.87 24.43
CA GLN A 185 1.44 -10.01 24.10
C GLN A 185 1.71 -10.49 22.67
N ILE A 186 2.98 -10.77 22.36
CA ILE A 186 3.39 -11.21 21.02
C ILE A 186 2.84 -12.60 20.75
N ARG A 187 2.06 -12.74 19.67
CA ARG A 187 1.37 -13.99 19.30
C ARG A 187 2.06 -14.76 18.18
N SER A 188 2.87 -14.08 17.37
CA SER A 188 3.59 -14.68 16.24
C SER A 188 4.73 -13.76 15.78
N ASN A 189 5.62 -14.29 14.93
CA ASN A 189 6.67 -13.49 14.29
C ASN A 189 6.10 -12.37 13.41
N LEU A 190 4.99 -12.62 12.72
CA LEU A 190 4.34 -11.63 11.88
C LEU A 190 3.68 -10.53 12.72
N HIS A 191 3.08 -10.88 13.86
CA HIS A 191 2.58 -9.90 14.84
C HIS A 191 3.72 -9.03 15.39
N LEU A 192 4.84 -9.64 15.81
CA LEU A 192 6.01 -8.89 16.24
C LEU A 192 6.54 -7.95 15.14
N ASP A 193 6.52 -8.40 13.88
CA ASP A 193 6.96 -7.58 12.75
C ASP A 193 6.03 -6.39 12.48
N SER A 194 4.70 -6.57 12.59
CA SER A 194 3.77 -5.44 12.48
C SER A 194 3.98 -4.43 13.61
N LEU A 195 4.18 -4.88 14.86
CA LEU A 195 4.48 -3.98 15.99
C LEU A 195 5.83 -3.26 15.83
N ALA A 196 6.83 -3.92 15.22
CA ALA A 196 8.11 -3.30 14.94
C ALA A 196 7.98 -2.17 13.90
N TRP A 197 7.13 -2.36 12.89
CA TRP A 197 6.78 -1.31 11.95
C TRP A 197 6.02 -0.16 12.62
N MET A 198 5.14 -0.43 13.58
CA MET A 198 4.50 0.61 14.38
C MET A 198 5.52 1.50 15.10
N CYS A 199 6.48 0.89 15.81
CA CYS A 199 7.57 1.65 16.45
C CYS A 199 8.34 2.51 15.44
N LYS A 200 8.69 1.93 14.28
CA LYS A 200 9.45 2.61 13.24
C LYS A 200 8.68 3.79 12.63
N THR A 201 7.39 3.61 12.36
CA THR A 201 6.52 4.65 11.81
C THR A 201 6.39 5.81 12.80
N LEU A 202 6.11 5.53 14.08
CA LEU A 202 6.02 6.58 15.10
C LEU A 202 7.35 7.32 15.29
N ALA A 203 8.48 6.60 15.32
CA ALA A 203 9.80 7.20 15.49
C ALA A 203 10.28 8.02 14.28
N ARG A 204 9.64 7.87 13.11
CA ARG A 204 9.94 8.65 11.90
C ARG A 204 8.97 9.82 11.72
N SER A 205 7.68 9.58 11.90
CA SER A 205 6.62 10.47 11.44
C SER A 205 5.83 11.13 12.57
N ASP A 206 5.98 10.69 13.82
CA ASP A 206 5.23 11.21 14.97
C ASP A 206 6.12 11.29 16.23
N THR A 207 7.38 11.67 16.02
CA THR A 207 8.42 11.57 17.07
C THR A 207 8.08 12.36 18.32
N GLU A 208 7.56 13.59 18.17
CA GLU A 208 7.27 14.47 19.30
C GLU A 208 6.17 13.89 20.19
N ASN A 209 5.00 13.58 19.62
CA ASN A 209 3.86 13.04 20.37
C ASN A 209 4.12 11.61 20.87
N SER A 210 4.96 10.83 20.18
CA SER A 210 5.30 9.46 20.55
C SER A 210 6.50 9.34 21.49
N ARG A 211 7.24 10.41 21.79
CA ARG A 211 8.52 10.35 22.51
C ARG A 211 8.44 9.58 23.83
N SER A 212 7.42 9.88 24.64
CA SER A 212 7.22 9.24 25.95
C SER A 212 6.99 7.73 25.79
N LEU A 213 6.11 7.32 24.87
CA LEU A 213 5.81 5.92 24.61
C LEU A 213 7.05 5.17 24.11
N LEU A 214 7.74 5.71 23.10
CA LEU A 214 8.93 5.09 22.52
C LEU A 214 10.07 4.94 23.55
N THR A 215 10.27 5.96 24.40
CA THR A 215 11.24 5.89 25.49
C THR A 215 10.89 4.79 26.50
N SER A 216 9.60 4.65 26.84
CA SER A 216 9.13 3.60 27.75
C SER A 216 9.39 2.20 27.19
N ILE A 217 9.21 2.01 25.88
CA ILE A 217 9.50 0.77 25.16
C ILE A 217 10.98 0.43 25.26
N VAL A 218 11.87 1.40 24.94
CA VAL A 218 13.33 1.18 24.96
C VAL A 218 13.83 0.77 26.35
N LYS A 219 13.30 1.38 27.42
CA LYS A 219 13.71 1.13 28.81
C LYS A 219 13.15 -0.18 29.37
N ASN A 220 12.01 -0.67 28.87
CA ASN A 220 11.36 -1.86 29.42
C ASN A 220 12.01 -3.17 28.93
N ARG A 221 12.75 -3.86 29.81
CA ARG A 221 13.43 -5.13 29.49
C ARG A 221 12.48 -6.29 29.15
N ARG A 222 11.21 -6.23 29.56
CA ARG A 222 10.19 -7.23 29.21
C ARG A 222 9.73 -7.10 27.75
N VAL A 223 9.96 -5.95 27.12
CA VAL A 223 9.63 -5.74 25.71
C VAL A 223 10.70 -6.39 24.82
N SER A 224 10.24 -7.04 23.75
CA SER A 224 11.10 -7.70 22.75
C SER A 224 12.25 -6.80 22.29
N LYS A 225 13.45 -7.38 22.17
CA LYS A 225 14.67 -6.71 21.68
C LYS A 225 14.43 -6.03 20.32
N LYS A 226 13.61 -6.62 19.46
CA LYS A 226 13.28 -6.05 18.14
C LYS A 226 12.48 -4.75 18.28
N LEU A 227 11.44 -4.73 19.11
CA LEU A 227 10.66 -3.50 19.35
C LEU A 227 11.50 -2.41 19.98
N ARG A 228 12.35 -2.76 20.96
CA ARG A 228 13.31 -1.82 21.58
C ARG A 228 14.29 -1.24 20.56
N LYS A 229 14.74 -2.02 19.58
CA LYS A 229 15.61 -1.54 18.49
C LYS A 229 14.90 -0.49 17.63
N TYR A 230 13.66 -0.75 17.22
CA TYR A 230 12.93 0.14 16.32
C TYR A 230 12.29 1.35 17.02
N ALA A 231 12.11 1.30 18.34
CA ALA A 231 11.61 2.43 19.12
C ALA A 231 12.68 3.49 19.46
N LYS A 232 13.95 3.26 19.08
CA LYS A 232 14.99 4.28 19.25
C LYS A 232 14.73 5.43 18.29
N ILE A 233 14.45 6.60 18.86
CA ILE A 233 14.42 7.87 18.15
C ILE A 233 15.87 8.19 17.75
N ARG A 234 16.07 8.59 16.49
CA ARG A 234 17.37 9.04 15.99
C ARG A 234 17.53 10.53 16.19
#